data_AF-A0A935ZQT6-F1
#
_entry.id   AF-A0A935ZQT6-F1
#
_cell.length_a   1.000
_cell.length_b   1.000
_cell.length_c   1.000
_cell.angle_alpha   90.00
_cell.angle_beta   90.00
_cell.angle_gamma   90.00
#
_symmetry.space_group_name_H-M   'P 1'
#
loop_
_entity.id
_entity.type
_entity.pdbx_description
1 polymer ?
#
loop_
_entity_poly.entity_id
_entity_poly.type
_entity_poly.pdbx_seq_one_letter_code
_entity_poly.pdbx_strand_id
1 'polypeptide(L)' 'MLLADGALIGATLHDLSAGGAKVEIDGAARLPEGAALALCVEAASPSCNTVLPSRVVWTKPGVCGLMFAGPPRVQS' A
#
# COMPACT_ATOMS: atom_id res chain seq x y z
N MET A 1 -5.50 2.92 2.32
CA MET A 1 -5.91 1.50 2.21
C MET A 1 -4.97 0.76 1.26
N LEU A 2 -4.62 -0.50 1.56
CA LEU A 2 -3.80 -1.35 0.70
C LEU A 2 -4.69 -2.44 0.08
N LEU A 3 -4.64 -2.62 -1.23
CA LEU A 3 -5.28 -3.73 -1.93
C LEU A 3 -4.25 -4.84 -2.15
N ALA A 4 -4.40 -5.98 -1.48
CA ALA A 4 -3.61 -7.19 -1.73
C ALA A 4 -4.58 -8.34 -2.09
N ASP A 5 -4.40 -8.98 -3.24
CA ASP A 5 -5.23 -10.12 -3.71
C ASP A 5 -6.76 -9.88 -3.71
N GLY A 6 -7.20 -8.63 -3.86
CA GLY A 6 -8.62 -8.25 -3.81
C GLY A 6 -9.18 -8.01 -2.40
N ALA A 7 -8.37 -8.19 -1.35
CA ALA A 7 -8.69 -7.81 0.01
C ALA A 7 -8.20 -6.39 0.32
N LEU A 8 -9.07 -5.60 0.96
CA LEU A 8 -8.72 -4.29 1.50
C LEU A 8 -8.11 -4.44 2.88
N ILE A 9 -6.88 -3.96 3.02
CA ILE A 9 -6.14 -3.94 4.28
C ILE A 9 -6.03 -2.49 4.74
N GLY A 10 -6.48 -2.23 5.97
CA GLY A 10 -6.25 -0.96 6.65
C GLY A 10 -4.76 -0.77 6.90
N ALA A 11 -4.26 0.44 6.66
CA ALA A 11 -2.87 0.75 6.94
C ALA A 11 -2.67 2.24 7.18
N THR A 12 -1.80 2.55 8.13
CA THR A 12 -1.37 3.91 8.45
C THR A 12 -0.10 4.23 7.65
N LEU A 13 -0.12 5.31 6.87
CA LEU A 13 1.03 5.80 6.12
C LEU A 13 1.96 6.58 7.05
N HIS A 14 3.22 6.12 7.19
CA HIS A 14 4.22 6.76 8.05
C HIS A 14 5.18 7.66 7.27
N ASP A 15 5.56 7.23 6.06
CA ASP A 15 6.49 7.97 5.20
C ASP A 15 6.17 7.70 3.72
N LEU A 16 6.41 8.71 2.88
CA LEU A 16 6.13 8.68 1.45
C LEU A 16 7.25 9.38 0.68
N SER A 17 7.76 8.70 -0.34
CA SER A 17 8.75 9.23 -1.28
C SER A 17 8.28 9.00 -2.71
N ALA A 18 9.00 9.54 -3.69
CA ALA A 18 8.73 9.28 -5.11
C ALA A 18 8.90 7.79 -5.50
N GLY A 19 9.69 7.02 -4.74
CA GLY A 19 10.01 5.63 -5.04
C GLY A 19 9.23 4.60 -4.23
N GLY A 20 8.56 5.01 -3.15
CA GLY A 20 7.93 4.06 -2.23
C GLY A 20 7.34 4.69 -0.98
N ALA A 21 6.82 3.84 -0.11
CA ALA A 21 6.14 4.23 1.12
C ALA A 21 6.48 3.29 2.28
N LYS A 22 6.47 3.83 3.49
CA LYS A 22 6.48 3.05 4.73
C LYS A 22 5.08 3.06 5.32
N VAL A 23 4.53 1.88 5.57
CA VAL A 23 3.18 1.73 6.11
C VAL A 23 3.17 0.79 7.30
N GLU A 24 2.28 1.06 8.23
CA GLU A 24 1.93 0.17 9.33
C GLU A 24 0.59 -0.50 8.99
N ILE A 25 0.53 -1.82 9.10
CA ILE A 25 -0.64 -2.60 8.72
C ILE A 25 -1.56 -2.74 9.94
N ASP A 26 -2.84 -2.41 9.76
CA ASP A 26 -3.82 -2.55 10.83
C ASP A 26 -4.19 -4.03 11.00
N GLY A 27 -3.98 -4.57 12.20
CA GLY A 27 -4.38 -5.93 12.58
C GLY A 27 -3.34 -7.02 12.31
N ALA A 28 -3.80 -8.27 12.23
CA ALA A 28 -2.94 -9.46 12.13
C ALA A 28 -2.49 -9.82 10.70
N ALA A 29 -2.83 -8.99 9.71
CA ALA A 29 -2.50 -9.26 8.31
C ALA A 29 -0.97 -9.22 8.10
N ARG A 30 -0.42 -10.33 7.59
CA ARG A 30 1.00 -10.41 7.21
C ARG A 30 1.10 -10.34 5.69
N LEU A 31 1.78 -9.31 5.20
CA LEU A 31 2.15 -9.21 3.79
C LEU A 31 3.56 -9.80 3.62
N PRO A 32 3.76 -10.85 2.80
CA PRO A 32 5.09 -11.39 2.56
C PRO A 32 5.93 -10.44 1.68
N GLU A 33 7.25 -10.51 1.80
CA GLU A 33 8.16 -9.83 0.89
C GLU A 33 7.94 -10.30 -0.55
N GLY A 34 7.96 -9.37 -1.49
CA GLY A 34 7.65 -9.61 -2.91
C GLY A 34 6.17 -9.56 -3.26
N ALA A 35 5.25 -9.52 -2.28
CA ALA A 35 3.81 -9.40 -2.53
C ALA A 35 3.50 -8.16 -3.37
N ALA A 36 2.64 -8.32 -4.37
CA ALA A 36 2.15 -7.23 -5.21
C ALA A 36 0.84 -6.69 -4.63
N LEU A 37 0.73 -5.37 -4.52
CA LEU A 37 -0.43 -4.69 -3.97
C LEU A 37 -0.62 -3.33 -4.65
N ALA A 38 -1.79 -2.74 -4.45
CA ALA A 38 -2.05 -1.36 -4.85
C ALA A 38 -2.20 -0.49 -3.61
N LEU A 39 -1.36 0.54 -3.48
CA LEU A 39 -1.46 1.53 -2.42
C LEU A 39 -2.50 2.57 -2.81
N CYS A 40 -3.51 2.73 -1.98
CA CYS A 40 -4.44 3.84 -2.05
C CYS A 40 -4.17 4.83 -0.93
N VAL A 41 -3.87 6.07 -1.30
CA VAL A 41 -3.74 7.18 -0.38
C VAL A 41 -5.02 8.00 -0.44
N GLU A 42 -5.85 7.91 0.60
CA GLU A 42 -7.06 8.72 0.72
C GLU A 42 -6.66 10.16 1.07
N ALA A 43 -6.33 10.94 0.06
CA ALA A 43 -6.27 12.39 0.19
C ALA A 43 -7.70 12.94 0.02
N ALA A 44 -8.42 13.07 1.13
CA ALA A 44 -9.62 13.91 1.28
C ALA A 44 -10.88 13.59 0.43
N SER A 45 -11.02 12.39 -0.14
CA SER A 45 -12.25 11.95 -0.82
C SER A 45 -12.55 10.48 -0.46
N PRO A 46 -13.81 10.12 -0.18
CA PRO A 46 -14.20 8.79 0.31
C PRO A 46 -14.08 7.67 -0.73
N SER A 47 -13.71 8.00 -1.98
CA SER A 47 -13.49 7.00 -3.02
C SER A 47 -12.02 6.99 -3.43
N CYS A 48 -11.38 5.84 -3.22
CA CYS A 48 -10.05 5.55 -3.68
C CYS A 48 -9.99 5.54 -5.22
N ASN A 49 -9.90 6.72 -5.83
CA ASN A 49 -9.92 6.81 -7.29
C ASN A 49 -8.53 6.60 -7.91
N THR A 50 -7.46 6.81 -7.12
CA THR A 50 -6.08 6.68 -7.60
C THR A 50 -5.34 5.63 -6.79
N VAL A 51 -4.83 4.61 -7.48
CA VAL A 51 -4.06 3.53 -6.89
C VAL A 51 -2.62 3.53 -7.43
N LEU A 52 -1.66 3.27 -6.56
CA LEU A 52 -0.23 3.16 -6.86
C LEU A 52 0.19 1.69 -6.81
N PRO A 53 0.46 1.04 -7.96
CA PRO A 53 0.99 -0.31 -7.98
C PRO A 53 2.30 -0.38 -7.17
N SER A 54 2.37 -1.32 -6.25
CA SER A 54 3.43 -1.41 -5.24
C SER A 54 3.85 -2.86 -5.02
N ARG A 55 5.08 -3.05 -4.55
CA ARG A 55 5.59 -4.34 -4.06
C ARG A 55 6.14 -4.17 -2.66
N VAL A 56 5.93 -5.17 -1.81
CA VAL A 56 6.57 -5.21 -0.48
C VAL A 56 8.04 -5.58 -0.68
N VAL A 57 8.95 -4.72 -0.20
CA VAL A 57 10.40 -4.90 -0.33
C VAL A 57 11.08 -5.30 0.96
N TRP A 58 10.43 -5.07 2.11
CA TRP A 58 10.87 -5.57 3.41
C TRP A 58 9.70 -5.60 4.39
N THR A 59 9.79 -6.48 5.39
CA THR A 59 8.77 -6.62 6.43
C THR A 59 9.35 -6.64 7.83
N LYS A 60 8.66 -5.99 8.77
CA LYS A 60 8.87 -6.08 10.23
C LYS A 60 7.51 -6.31 10.90
N PRO A 61 7.46 -6.77 12.16
CA PRO A 61 6.20 -6.92 12.87
C PRO A 61 5.37 -5.63 12.82
N GLY A 62 4.20 -5.69 12.19
CA GLY A 62 3.26 -4.56 12.03
C GLY A 62 3.64 -3.51 10.97
N VAL A 63 4.86 -3.52 10.41
CA VAL A 63 5.36 -2.46 9.53
C VAL A 63 5.97 -3.05 8.26
N CYS A 64 5.64 -2.51 7.10
CA CYS A 64 6.26 -2.91 5.84
C CYS A 64 6.72 -1.71 5.00
N GLY A 65 7.74 -1.99 4.18
CA GLY A 65 8.21 -1.08 3.16
C GLY A 65 7.66 -1.47 1.81
N LEU A 66 7.17 -0.47 1.08
CA LEU A 66 6.62 -0.60 -0.26
C LEU A 66 7.51 0.13 -1.25
N MET A 67 7.74 -0.46 -2.41
CA MET A 67 8.33 0.20 -3.57
C MET A 67 7.30 0.30 -4.69
N PHE A 68 7.20 1.45 -5.33
CA PHE A 68 6.27 1.66 -6.44
C PHE A 68 6.76 0.95 -7.69
N ALA A 69 5.86 0.17 -8.29
CA ALA A 69 6.14 -0.69 -9.44
C ALA A 69 5.67 -0.05 -10.77
N GLY A 70 5.15 1.18 -10.75
CA GLY A 70 4.68 1.86 -11.94
C GLY A 70 3.93 3.16 -11.64
N PRO A 71 3.41 3.83 -12.70
CA PRO A 71 2.66 5.07 -12.55
C PRO A 71 1.33 4.84 -11.82
N PRO A 72 0.78 5.89 -11.16
CA PRO A 72 -0.56 5.85 -10.61
C PRO A 72 -1.61 5.47 -11.67
N ARG A 73 -2.61 4.68 -11.28
CA ARG A 73 -3.74 4.29 -12.12
C ARG A 73 -5.04 4.78 -11.51
N VAL A 74 -5.97 5.17 -12.35
CA VAL A 74 -7.34 5.51 -11.93
C VAL A 74 -8.16 4.22 -11.90
N GLN A 75 -8.79 3.90 -10.77
CA GLN A 75 -9.81 2.85 -10.72
C GLN A 75 -11.14 3.44 -11.21
N SER A 76 -11.67 2.85 -12.29
CA SER A 76 -12.97 3.15 -12.90
C SER A 76 -14.09 2.30 -12.33
#